data_AF-A0A9E6B3T2-F1
#
_entry.id   AF-A0A9E6B3T2-F1
#
_cell.length_a   1.000
_cell.length_b   1.000
_cell.length_c   1.000
_cell.angle_alpha   90.00
_cell.angle_beta   90.00
_cell.angle_gamma   90.00
#
_symmetry.space_group_name_H-M   'P 1'
#
loop_
_entity.id
_entity.type
_entity.pdbx_description
1 polymer ?
#
loop_
_entity_poly.entity_id
_entity_poly.type
_entity_poly.pdbx_seq_one_letter_code
_entity_poly.pdbx_strand_id
1 'polypeptide(L)'
;YFSIATFLTLITTISIDKVLYQDNFYLISIIQSLVLGIAMLFLCHGLLAEDFKKKYIGIIWYISIFFSLVVVSSFLVLLSKFSHVSLIVLTVHLTLVPLLLGWRMALFMIIVGLRLSFSMYESFIGEVIAGEIYDFKLKMLYIWFMVCGFALLF
;
A
#
# COMPACT_ATOMS: atom_id res chain seq x y z
N TYR A 1 -2.95 15.58 2.53
CA TYR A 1 -2.35 14.41 3.19
C TYR A 1 -2.41 13.15 2.34
N PHE A 2 -3.59 12.62 2.02
CA PHE A 2 -3.73 11.37 1.23
C PHE A 2 -3.02 11.40 -0.14
N SER A 3 -3.24 12.43 -0.96
CA SER A 3 -2.61 12.51 -2.29
C SER A 3 -1.08 12.60 -2.23
N ILE A 4 -0.54 13.34 -1.25
CA ILE A 4 0.92 13.41 -1.01
C ILE A 4 1.45 12.03 -0.57
N ALA A 5 0.72 11.32 0.30
CA ALA A 5 1.09 9.97 0.71
C ALA A 5 1.10 9.00 -0.47
N THR A 6 0.15 9.11 -1.41
CA THR A 6 0.15 8.27 -2.62
C THR A 6 1.30 8.58 -3.57
N PHE A 7 1.87 9.80 -3.58
CA PHE A 7 3.07 10.08 -4.37
C PHE A 7 4.32 9.34 -3.86
N LEU A 8 4.39 8.99 -2.58
CA LEU A 8 5.51 8.19 -2.04
C LEU A 8 5.60 6.79 -2.66
N THR A 9 4.53 6.23 -3.24
CA THR A 9 4.60 4.93 -3.93
C THR A 9 5.44 4.97 -5.22
N LEU A 10 5.71 6.16 -5.77
CA LEU A 10 6.66 6.30 -6.89
C LEU A 10 8.09 5.99 -6.44
N ILE A 11 8.46 6.39 -5.22
CA ILE A 11 9.81 6.17 -4.67
C ILE A 11 10.06 4.68 -4.47
N THR A 12 9.05 3.92 -4.03
CA THR A 12 9.16 2.46 -3.89
C THR A 12 9.27 1.76 -5.23
N THR A 13 8.59 2.27 -6.27
CA THR A 13 8.67 1.72 -7.63
C THR A 13 10.07 1.90 -8.23
N ILE A 14 10.72 3.03 -7.98
CA ILE A 14 12.12 3.29 -8.40
C ILE A 14 13.11 2.36 -7.66
N SER A 15 12.74 1.88 -6.48
CA SER A 15 13.57 1.01 -5.64
C SER A 15 13.47 -0.48 -6.00
N ILE A 16 12.67 -0.85 -7.01
CA ILE A 16 12.54 -2.23 -7.51
C ILE A 16 13.73 -2.56 -8.42
N ASP A 17 14.21 -3.81 -8.36
CA ASP A 17 15.25 -4.31 -9.27
C ASP A 17 14.82 -4.17 -10.74
N LYS A 18 15.73 -3.69 -11.59
CA LYS A 18 15.45 -3.44 -13.01
C LYS A 18 15.00 -4.69 -13.76
N VAL A 19 15.49 -5.88 -13.39
CA VAL A 19 15.13 -7.15 -14.03
C VAL A 19 13.69 -7.54 -13.69
N LEU A 20 13.33 -7.50 -12.40
CA LEU A 20 11.95 -7.77 -11.95
C LEU A 20 10.95 -6.72 -12.45
N TYR A 21 11.38 -5.46 -12.55
CA TYR A 21 10.57 -4.39 -13.11
C TYR A 21 10.30 -4.57 -14.60
N GLN A 22 11.29 -5.05 -15.37
CA GLN A 22 11.10 -5.33 -16.80
C GLN A 22 10.19 -6.55 -17.03
N ASP A 23 10.35 -7.61 -16.25
CA ASP A 23 9.51 -8.82 -16.35
C ASP A 23 8.04 -8.54 -15.98
N ASN A 24 7.80 -7.66 -14.99
CA ASN A 24 6.45 -7.34 -14.50
C ASN A 24 6.00 -5.92 -14.86
N PHE A 25 6.60 -5.32 -15.89
CA PHE A 25 6.42 -3.91 -16.24
C PHE A 25 4.95 -3.51 -16.38
N TYR A 26 4.16 -4.35 -17.03
CA TYR A 26 2.75 -4.09 -17.30
C TYR A 26 1.91 -4.04 -16.01
N LEU A 27 2.12 -4.99 -15.10
CA LEU A 27 1.41 -5.06 -13.81
C LEU A 27 1.75 -3.86 -12.93
N ILE A 28 3.04 -3.56 -12.79
CA ILE A 28 3.50 -2.44 -11.95
C ILE A 28 2.97 -1.11 -12.51
N SER A 29 3.01 -0.93 -13.83
CA SER A 29 2.51 0.28 -14.49
C SER A 29 1.00 0.47 -14.31
N ILE A 30 0.21 -0.61 -14.41
CA ILE A 30 -1.24 -0.55 -14.17
C ILE A 30 -1.55 -0.18 -12.72
N ILE A 31 -0.91 -0.84 -11.77
CA ILE A 31 -1.11 -0.57 -10.33
C ILE A 31 -0.75 0.88 -10.02
N GLN A 32 0.37 1.36 -10.55
CA GLN A 32 0.82 2.74 -10.33
C GLN A 32 -0.11 3.76 -11.00
N SER A 33 -0.59 3.47 -12.21
CA SER A 33 -1.57 4.31 -12.90
C SER A 33 -2.89 4.40 -12.12
N LEU A 34 -3.38 3.28 -11.56
CA LEU A 34 -4.58 3.26 -10.73
C LEU A 34 -4.40 4.11 -9.47
N VAL A 35 -3.28 3.98 -8.75
CA VAL A 35 -3.03 4.77 -7.53
C VAL A 35 -2.92 6.26 -7.85
N LEU A 36 -2.23 6.64 -8.92
CA LEU A 36 -2.13 8.03 -9.36
C LEU A 36 -3.48 8.58 -9.84
N GLY A 37 -4.29 7.76 -10.52
CA GLY A 37 -5.65 8.12 -10.92
C GLY A 37 -6.54 8.43 -9.72
N ILE A 38 -6.49 7.58 -8.69
CA ILE A 38 -7.21 7.81 -7.42
C ILE A 38 -6.70 9.08 -6.74
N ALA A 39 -5.38 9.30 -6.71
CA ALA A 39 -4.78 10.50 -6.13
C ALA A 39 -5.23 11.78 -6.87
N MET A 40 -5.34 11.71 -8.20
CA MET A 40 -5.79 12.81 -9.04
C MET A 40 -7.29 13.09 -8.85
N LEU A 41 -8.13 12.06 -8.75
CA LEU A 41 -9.55 12.20 -8.43
C LEU A 41 -9.76 12.90 -7.08
N PHE A 42 -8.91 12.60 -6.09
CA PHE A 42 -8.95 13.28 -4.79
C PHE A 42 -8.38 14.69 -4.80
N LEU A 43 -7.40 15.01 -5.65
CA LEU A 43 -6.92 16.40 -5.83
C LEU A 43 -7.97 17.25 -6.56
N CYS A 44 -8.62 16.69 -7.56
CA CYS A 44 -9.67 17.34 -8.33
C CYS A 44 -11.07 17.20 -7.69
N HIS A 45 -11.16 16.87 -6.39
CA HIS A 45 -12.47 16.72 -5.72
C HIS A 45 -13.33 17.99 -5.77
N GLY A 46 -12.69 19.16 -5.94
CA GLY A 46 -13.37 20.44 -6.15
C GLY A 46 -14.12 20.54 -7.49
N LEU A 47 -13.75 19.72 -8.48
CA LEU A 47 -14.39 19.64 -9.80
C LEU A 47 -15.46 18.54 -9.89
N LEU A 48 -15.65 17.73 -8.84
CA LEU A 48 -16.62 16.65 -8.85
C LEU A 48 -18.03 17.19 -8.60
N ALA A 49 -19.02 16.71 -9.37
CA ALA A 49 -20.43 17.09 -9.22
C ALA A 49 -20.90 16.92 -7.77
N GLU A 50 -21.60 17.93 -7.24
CA GLU A 50 -21.99 18.00 -5.82
C GLU A 50 -22.85 16.81 -5.36
N ASP A 51 -23.66 16.25 -6.27
CA ASP A 51 -24.52 15.10 -6.02
C ASP A 51 -23.73 13.80 -5.77
N PHE A 52 -22.62 13.60 -6.50
CA PHE A 52 -21.72 12.46 -6.29
C PHE A 52 -20.91 12.61 -5.01
N LYS A 53 -20.51 13.85 -4.70
CA LYS A 53 -19.71 14.20 -3.52
C LYS A 53 -20.46 13.93 -2.23
N LYS A 54 -21.77 14.23 -2.15
CA LYS A 54 -22.55 14.02 -0.92
C LYS A 54 -22.82 12.54 -0.61
N LYS A 55 -23.00 11.70 -1.63
CA LYS A 55 -23.48 10.32 -1.42
C LYS A 55 -22.37 9.28 -1.29
N TYR A 56 -21.26 9.44 -2.02
CA TYR A 56 -20.26 8.36 -2.14
C TYR A 56 -18.87 8.70 -1.61
N ILE A 57 -18.58 9.96 -1.28
CA ILE A 57 -17.20 10.37 -0.97
C ILE A 57 -16.64 9.70 0.28
N GLY A 58 -17.48 9.43 1.29
CA GLY A 58 -17.06 8.74 2.50
C GLY A 58 -16.57 7.32 2.20
N ILE A 59 -17.38 6.52 1.51
CA ILE A 59 -17.05 5.12 1.17
C ILE A 59 -15.83 5.06 0.23
N ILE A 60 -15.80 5.92 -0.79
CA ILE A 60 -14.69 6.02 -1.74
C ILE A 60 -13.38 6.35 -0.99
N TRP A 61 -13.45 7.20 0.04
CA TRP A 61 -12.28 7.57 0.83
C TRP A 61 -11.70 6.40 1.63
N TYR A 62 -12.52 5.62 2.32
CA TYR A 62 -12.05 4.42 3.04
C TYR A 62 -11.43 3.39 2.09
N ILE A 63 -12.08 3.11 0.95
CA ILE A 63 -11.60 2.16 -0.05
C ILE A 63 -10.27 2.63 -0.66
N SER A 64 -10.15 3.92 -0.96
CA SER A 64 -8.94 4.50 -1.54
C SER A 64 -7.75 4.44 -0.59
N ILE A 65 -7.97 4.72 0.71
CA ILE A 65 -6.92 4.58 1.73
C ILE A 65 -6.48 3.13 1.85
N PHE A 66 -7.43 2.21 1.96
CA PHE A 66 -7.15 0.79 2.06
C PHE A 66 -6.34 0.28 0.86
N PHE A 67 -6.80 0.56 -0.36
CA PHE A 67 -6.18 0.05 -1.57
C PHE A 67 -4.79 0.68 -1.79
N SER A 68 -4.71 2.02 -1.77
CA SER A 68 -3.48 2.72 -2.14
C SER A 68 -2.39 2.66 -1.07
N LEU A 69 -2.73 2.75 0.22
CA LEU A 69 -1.71 2.79 1.30
C LEU A 69 -1.38 1.42 1.87
N VAL A 70 -2.34 0.49 1.92
CA VAL A 70 -2.10 -0.82 2.54
C VAL A 70 -1.77 -1.86 1.48
N VAL A 71 -2.68 -2.09 0.54
CA VAL A 71 -2.53 -3.19 -0.45
C VAL A 71 -1.38 -2.92 -1.41
N VAL A 72 -1.37 -1.75 -2.05
CA VAL A 72 -0.36 -1.43 -3.06
C VAL A 72 1.02 -1.26 -2.44
N SER A 73 1.15 -0.54 -1.32
CA SER A 73 2.45 -0.37 -0.67
C SER A 73 3.03 -1.70 -0.19
N SER A 74 2.20 -2.59 0.37
CA SER A 74 2.66 -3.93 0.77
C SER A 74 3.10 -4.77 -0.44
N PHE A 75 2.37 -4.67 -1.55
CA PHE A 75 2.69 -5.40 -2.78
C PHE A 75 4.00 -4.92 -3.39
N LEU A 76 4.22 -3.60 -3.43
CA LEU A 76 5.46 -2.99 -3.93
C LEU A 76 6.68 -3.39 -3.08
N VAL A 77 6.51 -3.60 -1.77
CA VAL A 77 7.59 -4.06 -0.88
C VAL A 77 7.95 -5.51 -1.15
N LEU A 78 6.96 -6.37 -1.37
CA LEU A 78 7.19 -7.76 -1.76
C LEU A 78 7.93 -7.83 -3.11
N LEU A 79 7.51 -7.01 -4.07
CA LEU A 79 8.17 -6.87 -5.37
C LEU A 79 9.62 -6.36 -5.28
N SER A 80 9.90 -5.41 -4.38
CA SER A 80 11.24 -4.86 -4.20
C SER A 80 12.18 -5.75 -3.38
N LYS A 81 11.79 -7.01 -3.10
CA LYS A 81 12.52 -7.94 -2.22
C LYS A 81 12.89 -7.30 -0.88
N PHE A 82 11.98 -6.51 -0.29
CA PHE A 82 12.19 -5.85 1.00
C PHE A 82 13.38 -4.88 1.00
N SER A 83 13.57 -4.13 -0.10
CA SER A 83 14.56 -3.05 -0.14
C SER A 83 14.32 -2.06 1.02
N HIS A 84 15.41 -1.58 1.63
CA HIS A 84 15.34 -0.68 2.79
C HIS A 84 14.43 0.54 2.53
N VAL A 85 14.50 1.09 1.32
CA VAL A 85 13.68 2.23 0.90
C VAL A 85 12.19 1.86 0.89
N SER A 86 11.81 0.72 0.32
CA SER A 86 10.41 0.29 0.29
C SER A 86 9.86 0.00 1.68
N LEU A 87 10.66 -0.58 2.59
CA LEU A 87 10.24 -0.83 3.97
C LEU A 87 9.97 0.45 4.76
N ILE A 88 10.82 1.48 4.57
CA ILE A 88 10.61 2.79 5.20
C ILE A 88 9.30 3.40 4.71
N VAL A 89 9.07 3.40 3.40
CA VAL A 89 7.83 3.94 2.82
C VAL A 89 6.60 3.17 3.30
N LEU A 90 6.67 1.83 3.36
CA LEU A 90 5.60 1.00 3.91
C LEU A 90 5.28 1.36 5.35
N THR A 91 6.29 1.56 6.18
CA THR A 91 6.11 1.93 7.59
C THR A 91 5.43 3.30 7.70
N VAL A 92 5.81 4.26 6.86
CA VAL A 92 5.15 5.57 6.79
C VAL A 92 3.68 5.44 6.33
N HIS A 93 3.40 4.61 5.33
CA HIS A 93 2.02 4.38 4.87
C HIS A 93 1.16 3.70 5.94
N LEU A 94 1.70 2.66 6.59
CA LEU A 94 0.98 1.93 7.64
C LEU A 94 0.77 2.76 8.92
N THR A 95 1.63 3.73 9.21
CA THR A 95 1.42 4.68 10.33
C THR A 95 0.44 5.80 9.98
N LEU A 96 0.35 6.19 8.70
CA LEU A 96 -0.65 7.15 8.21
C LEU A 96 -2.08 6.58 8.23
N VAL A 97 -2.27 5.28 8.05
CA VAL A 97 -3.59 4.63 8.04
C VAL A 97 -4.35 4.79 9.37
N PRO A 98 -3.80 4.46 10.56
CA PRO A 98 -4.46 4.70 11.84
C PRO A 98 -4.64 6.19 12.15
N LEU A 99 -3.75 7.06 11.66
CA LEU A 99 -3.92 8.51 11.78
C LEU A 99 -5.14 9.02 10.99
N LEU A 100 -5.41 8.43 9.81
CA LEU A 100 -6.51 8.83 8.95
C LEU A 100 -7.85 8.20 9.37
N LEU A 101 -7.85 6.90 9.69
CA LEU A 101 -9.08 6.11 9.88
C LEU A 101 -9.39 5.77 11.35
N GLY A 102 -8.46 6.08 12.26
CA GLY A 102 -8.48 5.61 13.65
C GLY A 102 -7.94 4.19 13.82
N TRP A 103 -7.41 3.90 15.01
CA TRP A 103 -6.68 2.66 15.31
C TRP A 103 -7.49 1.38 15.09
N ARG A 104 -8.79 1.37 15.46
CA ARG A 104 -9.63 0.17 15.36
C ARG A 104 -9.82 -0.32 13.92
N MET A 105 -10.23 0.58 13.02
CA MET A 105 -10.44 0.24 11.62
C MET A 105 -9.12 -0.03 10.90
N ALA A 106 -8.08 0.74 11.23
CA ALA A 106 -6.77 0.58 10.65
C ALA A 106 -6.18 -0.81 10.89
N LEU A 107 -6.27 -1.35 12.11
CA LEU A 107 -5.76 -2.69 12.40
C LEU A 107 -6.43 -3.74 11.50
N PHE A 108 -7.76 -3.75 11.41
CA PHE A 108 -8.47 -4.70 10.53
C PHE A 108 -8.05 -4.54 9.06
N MET A 109 -7.95 -3.30 8.59
CA MET A 109 -7.53 -3.00 7.22
C MET A 109 -6.09 -3.46 6.94
N ILE A 110 -5.16 -3.29 7.87
CA ILE A 110 -3.77 -3.71 7.70
C ILE A 110 -3.68 -5.23 7.60
N ILE A 111 -4.41 -5.96 8.44
CA ILE A 111 -4.44 -7.43 8.43
C ILE A 111 -4.95 -7.96 7.09
N VAL A 112 -6.09 -7.45 6.65
CA VAL A 112 -6.75 -7.90 5.41
C VAL A 112 -5.92 -7.50 4.18
N GLY A 113 -5.41 -6.27 4.16
CA GLY A 113 -4.64 -5.75 3.02
C GLY A 113 -3.32 -6.50 2.81
N LEU A 114 -2.66 -6.91 3.90
CA LEU A 114 -1.44 -7.72 3.80
C LEU A 114 -1.72 -9.12 3.28
N ARG A 115 -2.77 -9.80 3.77
CA ARG A 115 -3.16 -11.11 3.22
C ARG A 115 -3.48 -11.03 1.73
N LEU A 116 -4.21 -10.01 1.31
CA LEU A 116 -4.50 -9.76 -0.11
C LEU A 116 -3.23 -9.55 -0.92
N SER A 117 -2.29 -8.76 -0.39
CA SER A 117 -1.01 -8.48 -1.03
C SER A 117 -0.17 -9.75 -1.26
N PHE A 118 -0.10 -10.65 -0.28
CA PHE A 118 0.55 -11.96 -0.46
C PHE A 118 -0.13 -12.82 -1.50
N SER A 119 -1.45 -12.93 -1.42
CA SER A 119 -2.21 -13.75 -2.36
C SER A 119 -2.03 -13.24 -3.79
N MET A 120 -1.98 -11.91 -4.00
CA MET A 120 -1.65 -11.35 -5.31
C MET A 120 -0.21 -11.65 -5.72
N TYR A 121 0.77 -11.51 -4.82
CA TYR A 121 2.17 -11.83 -5.14
C TYR A 121 2.33 -13.27 -5.61
N GLU A 122 1.77 -14.22 -4.86
CA GLU A 122 1.83 -15.65 -5.18
C GLU A 122 1.13 -15.96 -6.52
N SER A 123 -0.01 -15.32 -6.79
CA SER A 123 -0.76 -15.51 -8.03
C SER A 123 -0.09 -14.91 -9.28
N PHE A 124 0.70 -13.85 -9.14
CA PHE A 124 1.29 -13.15 -10.30
C PHE A 124 2.76 -13.49 -10.56
N ILE A 125 3.55 -13.82 -9.54
CA ILE A 125 5.00 -14.03 -9.65
C ILE A 125 5.41 -15.49 -9.42
N GLY A 126 4.61 -16.26 -8.66
CA GLY A 126 4.90 -17.63 -8.28
C GLY A 126 5.41 -17.79 -6.84
N GLU A 127 5.58 -19.04 -6.40
CA GLU A 127 5.98 -19.37 -5.01
C GLU A 127 7.27 -18.66 -4.60
N VAL A 128 7.22 -17.99 -3.45
CA VAL A 128 8.39 -17.42 -2.80
C VAL A 128 9.37 -18.56 -2.48
N ILE A 129 10.61 -18.48 -2.96
CA ILE A 129 11.62 -19.52 -2.73
C ILE A 129 11.84 -19.70 -1.22
N ALA A 130 11.63 -20.91 -0.72
CA ALA A 130 11.49 -21.26 0.71
C ALA A 130 12.60 -20.75 1.65
N GLY A 131 13.80 -20.49 1.14
CA GLY A 131 14.93 -19.97 1.93
C GLY A 131 14.83 -18.48 2.26
N GLU A 132 14.24 -17.66 1.38
CA GLU A 132 14.06 -16.22 1.65
C GLU A 132 12.80 -15.95 2.50
N ILE A 133 11.84 -16.88 2.54
CA ILE A 133 10.58 -16.78 3.30
C ILE A 133 10.82 -16.49 4.78
N TYR A 134 11.83 -17.10 5.42
CA TYR A 134 11.99 -16.99 6.86
C TYR A 134 12.46 -15.59 7.28
N ASP A 135 13.43 -15.03 6.56
CA ASP A 135 13.94 -13.66 6.77
C ASP A 135 12.85 -12.63 6.41
N PHE A 136 12.11 -12.87 5.31
CA PHE A 136 10.99 -12.03 4.88
C PHE A 136 9.82 -12.01 5.87
N LYS A 137 9.41 -13.19 6.36
CA LYS A 137 8.32 -13.32 7.33
C LYS A 137 8.68 -12.63 8.64
N LEU A 138 9.95 -12.65 9.03
CA LEU A 138 10.45 -12.01 10.25
C LEU A 138 10.53 -10.49 10.12
N LYS A 139 11.02 -9.95 8.99
CA LYS A 139 10.98 -8.51 8.69
C LYS A 139 9.55 -7.98 8.65
N MET A 140 8.63 -8.74 8.06
CA MET A 140 7.25 -8.33 8.00
C MET A 140 6.54 -8.42 9.36
N LEU A 141 6.82 -9.44 10.16
CA LEU A 141 6.35 -9.55 11.55
C LEU A 141 6.84 -8.34 12.38
N TYR A 142 8.09 -7.93 12.19
CA TYR A 142 8.67 -6.78 12.88
C TYR A 142 7.94 -5.47 12.52
N ILE A 143 7.66 -5.26 11.23
CA ILE A 143 6.88 -4.10 10.77
C ILE A 143 5.47 -4.14 11.36
N TRP A 144 4.85 -5.33 11.40
CA TRP A 144 3.55 -5.53 12.03
C TRP A 144 3.54 -5.13 13.49
N PHE A 145 4.54 -5.59 14.25
CA PHE A 145 4.67 -5.30 15.66
C PHE A 145 4.88 -3.80 15.89
N MET A 146 5.73 -3.17 15.08
CA MET A 146 5.99 -1.74 15.15
C MET A 146 4.73 -0.92 14.84
N VAL A 147 3.99 -1.29 13.79
CA VAL A 147 2.75 -0.62 13.39
C VAL A 147 1.63 -0.83 14.40
N CYS A 148 1.51 -2.01 15.00
CA CYS A 148 0.57 -2.25 16.10
C CYS A 148 0.91 -1.38 17.32
N GLY A 149 2.20 -1.24 17.65
CA GLY A 149 2.66 -0.36 18.72
C GLY A 149 2.32 1.11 18.45
N PHE A 150 2.53 1.60 17.22
CA PHE A 150 2.15 2.96 16.84
C PHE A 150 0.65 3.18 16.76
N ALA A 151 -0.12 2.20 16.29
CA ALA A 151 -1.57 2.29 16.22
C ALA A 151 -2.21 2.35 17.62
N LEU A 152 -1.60 1.76 18.65
CA LEU A 152 -2.09 1.82 20.04
C LEU A 152 -1.80 3.15 20.75
N LEU A 153 -0.90 3.98 20.21
CA LEU A 153 -0.58 5.29 20.78
C LEU A 153 -1.59 6.40 20.41
N PHE A 154 -2.51 6.13 19.48
CA PHE A 154 -3.54 7.05 18.99
C PHE A 154 -4.95 6.51 19.24
#